data_AF-A0A2T1FX50-F1
#
_entry.id   AF-A0A2T1FX50-F1
#
_cell.length_a   1.000
_cell.length_b   1.000
_cell.length_c   1.000
_cell.angle_alpha   90.00
_cell.angle_beta   90.00
_cell.angle_gamma   90.00
#
_symmetry.space_group_name_H-M   'P 1'
#
loop_
_entity.id
_entity.type
_entity.pdbx_description
1 polymer ?
#
loop_
_entity_poly.entity_id
_entity_poly.type
_entity_poly.pdbx_seq_one_letter_code
_entity_poly.pdbx_strand_id
1 'polypeptide(L)'
;RKLRMLNKVDISLSDAVTDILVRQKQIAVGKAYSEDSVISRPGSYMEVMDKIRQFCGEDVRDRVLTQEILIYLGLLIKAEPQLFKGLLTLRVSYFILLLTSELARESGITQNEAYEHLMQLSPFEIKNRLRQVLTEYEEMNQILKEQESLRVKQPEKEIEWVVAPVFEEPQMPAGGWRRKRQMEGAVNRVPKDFYPNVWGLLRHCKGLIIGDKLERRNRLDSDVILSEMTPGEKNFALQIEHLLNKIVAPEYRQVNIEALMELSAIAQRNPNLQIEEYIVLDVLVGHAVRLNWQGKHPERADKYDEDKAAAWQGFYNTSPYVCASHVLDAFRFLTHFG
;
A
#
# COMPACT_ATOMS: atom_id res chain seq x y z
N ARG A 1 25.51 -25.37 5.91
CA ARG A 1 25.37 -24.21 6.83
C ARG A 1 23.94 -23.66 6.92
N LYS A 2 23.18 -23.53 5.82
CA LYS A 2 21.76 -23.07 5.84
C LYS A 2 20.81 -23.94 6.71
N LEU A 3 20.92 -25.29 6.68
CA LEU A 3 20.06 -26.17 7.49
C LEU A 3 20.23 -26.07 9.01
N ARG A 4 21.42 -25.68 9.51
CA ARG A 4 21.64 -25.45 10.96
C ARG A 4 21.27 -24.02 11.39
N MET A 5 21.04 -23.11 10.43
CA MET A 5 20.48 -21.79 10.68
C MET A 5 18.95 -21.82 10.75
N LEU A 6 18.26 -22.72 10.02
CA LEU A 6 16.79 -22.83 10.10
C LEU A 6 16.29 -23.04 11.55
N ASN A 7 16.77 -24.06 12.27
CA ASN A 7 16.30 -24.30 13.66
C ASN A 7 16.65 -23.17 14.65
N LYS A 8 17.71 -22.38 14.41
CA LYS A 8 18.04 -21.21 15.23
C LYS A 8 17.16 -20.01 14.88
N VAL A 9 16.86 -19.85 13.59
CA VAL A 9 15.96 -18.84 13.07
C VAL A 9 14.54 -19.07 13.60
N ASP A 10 14.10 -20.34 13.70
CA ASP A 10 12.78 -20.72 14.20
C ASP A 10 12.51 -20.24 15.64
N ILE A 11 13.47 -20.44 16.56
CA ILE A 11 13.37 -19.96 17.94
C ILE A 11 13.47 -18.42 17.98
N SER A 12 14.39 -17.84 17.20
CA SER A 12 14.65 -16.40 17.23
C SER A 12 13.48 -15.53 16.74
N LEU A 13 12.66 -16.01 15.80
CA LEU A 13 11.53 -15.22 15.30
C LEU A 13 10.40 -15.12 16.33
N SER A 14 10.04 -16.24 16.96
CA SER A 14 9.02 -16.26 18.02
C SER A 14 9.45 -15.40 19.23
N ASP A 15 10.72 -15.47 19.59
CA ASP A 15 11.31 -14.65 20.66
C ASP A 15 11.29 -13.16 20.28
N ALA A 16 11.70 -12.81 19.06
CA ALA A 16 11.69 -11.43 18.58
C ALA A 16 10.28 -10.83 18.56
N VAL A 17 9.28 -11.58 18.09
CA VAL A 17 7.88 -11.16 18.15
C VAL A 17 7.46 -10.94 19.60
N THR A 18 7.78 -11.87 20.49
CA THR A 18 7.45 -11.75 21.92
C THR A 18 8.11 -10.52 22.54
N ASP A 19 9.39 -10.29 22.27
CA ASP A 19 10.16 -9.15 22.75
C ASP A 19 9.57 -7.79 22.32
N ILE A 20 9.00 -7.72 21.13
CA ILE A 20 8.27 -6.53 20.65
C ILE A 20 6.94 -6.38 21.41
N LEU A 21 6.14 -7.44 21.50
CA LEU A 21 4.80 -7.38 22.08
C LEU A 21 4.81 -7.07 23.58
N VAL A 22 5.74 -7.63 24.36
CA VAL A 22 5.85 -7.36 25.81
C VAL A 22 6.19 -5.90 26.13
N ARG A 23 6.68 -5.15 25.14
CA ARG A 23 6.92 -3.70 25.23
C ARG A 23 5.71 -2.88 24.77
N GLN A 24 4.53 -3.48 24.78
CA GLN A 24 3.24 -2.86 24.42
C GLN A 24 3.22 -2.32 22.98
N LYS A 25 3.89 -3.04 22.08
CA LYS A 25 3.88 -2.76 20.65
C LYS A 25 3.03 -3.80 19.92
N GLN A 26 2.52 -3.43 18.75
CA GLN A 26 1.92 -4.36 17.80
C GLN A 26 2.84 -4.53 16.59
N ILE A 27 2.67 -5.61 15.84
CA ILE A 27 3.41 -5.86 14.60
C ILE A 27 2.40 -5.98 13.47
N ALA A 28 2.61 -5.25 12.37
CA ALA A 28 1.87 -5.48 11.14
C ALA A 28 2.82 -6.08 10.09
N VAL A 29 2.45 -7.23 9.55
CA VAL A 29 3.14 -7.88 8.42
C VAL A 29 2.37 -7.65 7.13
N GLY A 30 3.08 -7.47 6.02
CA GLY A 30 2.45 -7.03 4.78
C GLY A 30 1.86 -5.62 4.88
N LYS A 31 0.83 -5.34 4.09
CA LYS A 31 0.34 -3.97 3.88
C LYS A 31 -0.73 -3.47 4.85
N ALA A 32 -1.08 -4.26 5.86
CA ALA A 32 -1.97 -3.83 6.95
C ALA A 32 -3.39 -3.38 6.51
N TYR A 33 -3.94 -3.97 5.43
CA TYR A 33 -5.30 -3.67 4.93
C TYR A 33 -6.41 -4.48 5.62
N SER A 34 -6.04 -5.45 6.45
CA SER A 34 -6.93 -6.22 7.32
C SER A 34 -6.31 -6.33 8.72
N GLU A 35 -7.15 -6.39 9.75
CA GLU A 35 -6.73 -6.71 11.12
C GLU A 35 -6.04 -8.07 11.20
N ASP A 36 -6.34 -8.99 10.28
CA ASP A 36 -5.74 -10.33 10.23
C ASP A 36 -4.22 -10.29 9.99
N SER A 37 -3.71 -9.20 9.42
CA SER A 37 -2.28 -9.00 9.18
C SER A 37 -1.52 -8.45 10.39
N VAL A 38 -2.23 -8.10 11.47
CA VAL A 38 -1.65 -7.64 12.72
C VAL A 38 -1.40 -8.82 13.66
N ILE A 39 -0.23 -8.80 14.30
CA ILE A 39 0.16 -9.68 15.40
C ILE A 39 0.11 -8.82 16.67
N SER A 40 -0.88 -9.10 17.51
CA SER A 40 -1.13 -8.40 18.78
C SER A 40 -0.93 -9.29 20.00
N ARG A 41 -0.71 -10.59 19.79
CA ARG A 41 -0.45 -11.58 20.84
C ARG A 41 0.72 -12.48 20.44
N PRO A 42 1.53 -12.95 21.41
CA PRO A 42 2.59 -13.92 21.13
C PRO A 42 1.98 -15.15 20.46
N GLY A 43 2.67 -15.67 19.45
CA GLY A 43 2.30 -16.88 18.74
C GLY A 43 3.53 -17.74 18.52
N SER A 44 3.31 -19.03 18.26
CA SER A 44 4.36 -19.94 17.85
C SER A 44 5.01 -19.50 16.54
N TYR A 45 6.21 -20.02 16.26
CA TYR A 45 6.89 -19.81 14.99
C TYR A 45 5.99 -20.09 13.78
N MET A 46 5.22 -21.17 13.82
CA MET A 46 4.32 -21.56 12.72
C MET A 46 3.23 -20.52 12.50
N GLU A 47 2.58 -20.05 13.57
CA GLU A 47 1.53 -19.02 13.45
C GLU A 47 2.06 -17.69 12.89
N VAL A 48 3.26 -17.28 13.31
CA VAL A 48 3.90 -16.07 12.78
C VAL A 48 4.27 -16.25 11.30
N MET A 49 4.86 -17.39 10.94
CA MET A 49 5.24 -17.68 9.56
C MET A 49 4.03 -17.82 8.64
N ASP A 50 2.92 -18.38 9.12
CA ASP A 50 1.69 -18.48 8.33
C ASP A 50 1.11 -17.10 8.04
N LYS A 51 1.13 -16.18 9.02
CA LYS A 51 0.79 -14.77 8.77
C LYS A 51 1.74 -14.13 7.74
N ILE A 52 3.05 -14.33 7.86
CA ILE A 52 4.02 -13.80 6.87
C ILE A 52 3.72 -14.37 5.47
N ARG A 53 3.46 -15.68 5.35
CA ARG A 53 3.14 -16.32 4.06
C ARG A 53 1.83 -15.81 3.46
N GLN A 54 0.84 -15.53 4.30
CA GLN A 54 -0.49 -15.08 3.88
C GLN A 54 -0.51 -13.61 3.46
N PHE A 55 0.26 -12.74 4.14
CA PHE A 55 0.15 -11.28 3.97
C PHE A 55 1.34 -10.61 3.28
N CYS A 56 2.51 -11.26 3.20
CA CYS A 56 3.62 -10.74 2.38
C CYS A 56 3.46 -11.16 0.91
N GLY A 57 4.18 -10.45 0.03
CA GLY A 57 4.11 -10.62 -1.42
C GLY A 57 4.32 -12.05 -1.92
N GLU A 58 4.03 -12.25 -3.21
CA GLU A 58 4.22 -13.53 -3.89
C GLU A 58 5.70 -13.95 -3.93
N ASP A 59 6.62 -12.99 -3.87
CA ASP A 59 8.04 -13.25 -3.85
C ASP A 59 8.47 -13.84 -2.48
N VAL A 60 9.07 -15.03 -2.53
CA VAL A 60 9.59 -15.72 -1.35
C VAL A 60 10.69 -14.88 -0.67
N ARG A 61 11.41 -14.06 -1.43
CA ARG A 61 12.45 -13.15 -0.90
C ARG A 61 11.84 -12.13 0.07
N ASP A 62 10.64 -11.62 -0.20
CA ASP A 62 9.94 -10.67 0.67
C ASP A 62 9.66 -11.28 2.04
N ARG A 63 9.32 -12.57 2.07
CA ARG A 63 9.02 -13.32 3.31
C ARG A 63 10.27 -13.51 4.16
N VAL A 64 11.39 -13.82 3.51
CA VAL A 64 12.70 -13.96 4.17
C VAL A 64 13.15 -12.62 4.73
N LEU A 65 13.06 -11.54 3.94
CA LEU A 65 13.41 -10.20 4.40
C LEU A 65 12.49 -9.73 5.53
N THR A 66 11.18 -10.00 5.45
CA THR A 66 10.22 -9.69 6.53
C THR A 66 10.61 -10.38 7.83
N GLN A 67 10.93 -11.67 7.78
CA GLN A 67 11.39 -12.43 8.94
C GLN A 67 12.68 -11.85 9.51
N GLU A 68 13.64 -11.52 8.65
CA GLU A 68 14.93 -10.95 9.06
C GLU A 68 14.78 -9.58 9.73
N ILE A 69 13.99 -8.68 9.13
CA ILE A 69 13.67 -7.37 9.73
C ILE A 69 12.96 -7.54 11.06
N LEU A 70 12.01 -8.48 11.20
CA LEU A 70 11.34 -8.76 12.48
C LEU A 70 12.32 -9.16 13.58
N ILE A 71 13.27 -10.04 13.26
CA ILE A 71 14.32 -10.45 14.20
C ILE A 71 15.16 -9.25 14.63
N TYR A 72 15.54 -8.37 13.69
CA TYR A 72 16.31 -7.17 14.02
C TYR A 72 15.52 -6.14 14.82
N LEU A 73 14.24 -5.94 14.53
CA LEU A 73 13.36 -5.10 15.35
C LEU A 73 13.30 -5.63 16.80
N GLY A 74 13.17 -6.95 16.97
CA GLY A 74 13.19 -7.60 18.29
C GLY A 74 14.52 -7.41 19.04
N LEU A 75 15.65 -7.48 18.34
CA LEU A 75 16.96 -7.20 18.94
C LEU A 75 17.13 -5.72 19.31
N LEU A 76 16.75 -4.81 18.40
CA LEU A 76 16.91 -3.37 18.59
C LEU A 76 15.99 -2.84 19.68
N ILE A 77 14.75 -3.32 19.80
CA ILE A 77 13.82 -2.84 20.84
C ILE A 77 14.28 -3.24 22.25
N LYS A 78 15.08 -4.31 22.38
CA LYS A 78 15.73 -4.69 23.64
C LYS A 78 16.95 -3.81 23.94
N ALA A 79 17.79 -3.57 22.94
CA ALA A 79 19.05 -2.87 23.11
C ALA A 79 18.88 -1.35 23.23
N GLU A 80 17.98 -0.79 22.44
CA GLU A 80 17.79 0.65 22.23
C GLU A 80 16.27 1.01 22.19
N PRO A 81 15.52 0.79 23.29
CA PRO A 81 14.07 1.00 23.33
C PRO A 81 13.63 2.43 22.99
N GLN A 82 14.51 3.42 23.18
CA GLN A 82 14.25 4.82 22.84
C GLN A 82 13.97 5.04 21.35
N LEU A 83 14.55 4.21 20.46
CA LEU A 83 14.32 4.29 19.01
C LEU A 83 12.87 3.96 18.61
N PHE A 84 12.11 3.38 19.52
CA PHE A 84 10.73 2.94 19.30
C PHE A 84 9.70 3.82 20.03
N LYS A 85 10.13 4.96 20.58
CA LYS A 85 9.22 5.92 21.21
C LYS A 85 8.28 6.49 20.14
N GLY A 86 6.98 6.58 20.45
CA GLY A 86 5.95 7.03 19.50
C GLY A 86 5.48 5.97 18.49
N LEU A 87 6.23 4.87 18.31
CA LEU A 87 5.84 3.79 17.39
C LEU A 87 5.03 2.72 18.14
N LEU A 88 3.70 2.79 18.13
CA LEU A 88 2.86 1.74 18.76
C LEU A 88 2.75 0.49 17.91
N THR A 89 2.73 0.63 16.58
CA THR A 89 2.65 -0.49 15.63
C THR A 89 3.87 -0.50 14.72
N LEU A 90 4.65 -1.58 14.77
CA LEU A 90 5.82 -1.79 13.91
C LEU A 90 5.36 -2.42 12.60
N ARG A 91 5.39 -1.65 11.52
CA ARG A 91 4.96 -2.09 10.19
C ARG A 91 6.16 -2.55 9.38
N VAL A 92 6.35 -3.85 9.28
CA VAL A 92 7.58 -4.43 8.72
C VAL A 92 7.78 -4.02 7.26
N SER A 93 6.74 -4.13 6.44
CA SER A 93 6.78 -3.71 5.03
C SER A 93 7.05 -2.22 4.85
N TYR A 94 6.65 -1.39 5.82
CA TYR A 94 6.96 0.04 5.79
C TYR A 94 8.45 0.30 6.05
N PHE A 95 9.06 -0.41 7.00
CA PHE A 95 10.51 -0.32 7.21
C PHE A 95 11.30 -0.82 6.00
N ILE A 96 10.86 -1.89 5.34
CA ILE A 96 11.48 -2.37 4.09
C ILE A 96 11.42 -1.27 3.01
N LEU A 97 10.28 -0.58 2.91
CA LEU A 97 10.12 0.52 1.99
C LEU A 97 11.04 1.72 2.33
N LEU A 98 11.17 2.09 3.60
CA LEU A 98 12.09 3.14 4.04
C LEU A 98 13.54 2.77 3.72
N LEU A 99 13.95 1.53 4.00
CA LEU A 99 15.28 1.02 3.66
C LEU A 99 15.56 1.09 2.15
N THR A 100 14.57 0.68 1.35
CA THR A 100 14.71 0.72 -0.12
C THR A 100 14.77 2.15 -0.63
N SER A 101 13.99 3.06 -0.04
CA SER A 101 13.94 4.47 -0.44
C SER A 101 15.22 5.22 -0.06
N GLU A 102 15.77 4.93 1.11
CA GLU A 102 17.09 5.41 1.53
C GLU A 102 18.17 4.95 0.54
N LEU A 103 18.24 3.65 0.24
CA LEU A 103 19.20 3.06 -0.70
C LEU A 103 19.09 3.65 -2.11
N ALA A 104 17.87 3.83 -2.60
CA ALA A 104 17.60 4.43 -3.90
C ALA A 104 18.18 5.85 -3.98
N ARG A 105 17.95 6.65 -2.94
CA ARG A 105 18.45 8.02 -2.84
C ARG A 105 19.97 8.07 -2.72
N GLU A 106 20.56 7.26 -1.84
CA GLU A 106 22.02 7.21 -1.63
C GLU A 106 22.77 6.84 -2.91
N SER A 107 22.20 5.91 -3.70
CA SER A 107 22.86 5.37 -4.89
C SER A 107 22.44 6.06 -6.18
N GLY A 108 21.44 6.96 -6.15
CA GLY A 108 20.88 7.59 -7.35
C GLY A 108 20.22 6.61 -8.33
N ILE A 109 19.65 5.52 -7.81
CA ILE A 109 19.07 4.42 -8.60
C ILE A 109 17.55 4.37 -8.43
N THR A 110 16.88 3.60 -9.28
CA THR A 110 15.44 3.40 -9.15
C THR A 110 15.09 2.60 -7.89
N GLN A 111 13.89 2.80 -7.35
CA GLN A 111 13.36 2.00 -6.21
C GLN A 111 13.47 0.49 -6.45
N ASN A 112 13.28 0.06 -7.69
CA ASN A 112 13.38 -1.34 -8.08
C ASN A 112 14.82 -1.88 -8.05
N GLU A 113 15.81 -1.06 -8.41
CA GLU A 113 17.23 -1.44 -8.32
C GLU A 113 17.69 -1.42 -6.88
N ALA A 114 17.24 -0.44 -6.09
CA ALA A 114 17.50 -0.37 -4.67
C ALA A 114 16.93 -1.58 -3.91
N TYR A 115 15.76 -2.09 -4.32
CA TYR A 115 15.19 -3.29 -3.72
C TYR A 115 16.04 -4.53 -4.00
N GLU A 116 16.50 -4.70 -5.24
CA GLU A 116 17.41 -5.80 -5.59
C GLU A 116 18.76 -5.67 -4.87
N HIS A 117 19.25 -4.44 -4.65
CA HIS A 117 20.44 -4.20 -3.84
C HIS A 117 20.21 -4.54 -2.37
N LEU A 118 19.07 -4.14 -1.78
CA LEU A 118 18.69 -4.49 -0.40
C LEU A 118 18.70 -6.01 -0.19
N MET A 119 18.23 -6.77 -1.18
CA MET A 119 18.23 -8.24 -1.15
C MET A 119 19.62 -8.89 -1.20
N GLN A 120 20.65 -8.14 -1.58
CA GLN A 120 22.04 -8.61 -1.65
C GLN A 120 22.85 -8.22 -0.41
N LEU A 121 22.33 -7.36 0.45
CA LEU A 121 23.00 -6.94 1.68
C LEU A 121 23.16 -8.11 2.66
N SER A 122 24.24 -8.08 3.42
CA SER A 122 24.47 -9.02 4.50
C SER A 122 23.54 -8.71 5.70
N PRO A 123 23.27 -9.72 6.55
CA PRO A 123 22.56 -9.58 7.82
C PRO A 123 22.98 -8.36 8.67
N PHE A 124 24.29 -8.11 8.74
CA PHE A 124 24.85 -7.02 9.53
C PHE A 124 24.54 -5.65 8.91
N GLU A 125 24.62 -5.53 7.59
CA GLU A 125 24.31 -4.29 6.86
C GLU A 125 22.83 -3.94 6.97
N ILE A 126 21.94 -4.92 6.80
CA ILE A 126 20.48 -4.73 6.96
C ILE A 126 20.16 -4.23 8.37
N LYS A 127 20.74 -4.85 9.41
CA LYS A 127 20.53 -4.43 10.80
C LYS A 127 20.99 -2.99 11.04
N ASN A 128 22.16 -2.61 10.53
CA ASN A 128 22.70 -1.26 10.74
C ASN A 128 21.84 -0.20 10.02
N ARG A 129 21.43 -0.46 8.78
CA ARG A 129 20.52 0.42 8.06
C ARG A 129 19.16 0.53 8.73
N LEU A 130 18.61 -0.57 9.24
CA LEU A 130 17.35 -0.54 9.98
C LEU A 130 17.45 0.34 11.25
N ARG A 131 18.58 0.26 11.96
CA ARG A 131 18.85 1.14 13.10
C ARG A 131 18.94 2.61 12.67
N GLN A 132 19.58 2.90 11.54
CA GLN A 132 19.64 4.26 10.98
C GLN A 132 18.25 4.78 10.62
N VAL A 133 17.44 4.00 9.90
CA VAL A 133 16.03 4.31 9.59
C VAL A 133 15.20 4.59 10.85
N LEU A 134 15.41 3.84 11.93
CA LEU A 134 14.72 4.09 13.20
C LEU A 134 15.24 5.36 13.90
N THR A 135 16.51 5.71 13.73
CA THR A 135 17.11 6.92 14.30
C THR A 135 16.60 8.17 13.57
N GLU A 136 16.48 8.10 12.24
CA GLU A 136 16.09 9.18 11.35
C GLU A 136 14.63 9.06 10.88
N TYR A 137 13.78 8.39 11.67
CA TYR A 137 12.46 7.95 11.23
C TYR A 137 11.56 9.08 10.70
N GLU A 138 11.51 10.21 11.39
CA GLU A 138 10.67 11.35 10.99
C GLU A 138 11.11 11.95 9.65
N GLU A 139 12.42 12.10 9.44
CA GLU A 139 12.99 12.63 8.21
C GLU A 139 12.76 11.66 7.04
N MET A 140 13.06 10.36 7.23
CA MET A 140 12.84 9.35 6.19
C MET A 140 11.37 9.22 5.81
N ASN A 141 10.47 9.34 6.79
CA ASN A 141 9.03 9.35 6.57
C ASN A 141 8.57 10.56 5.74
N GLN A 142 9.14 11.74 5.98
CA GLN A 142 8.83 12.94 5.20
C GLN A 142 9.29 12.81 3.75
N ILE A 143 10.51 12.30 3.53
CA ILE A 143 11.07 12.10 2.20
C ILE A 143 10.26 11.06 1.40
N LEU A 144 9.84 9.98 2.05
CA LEU A 144 8.99 8.98 1.39
C LEU A 144 7.65 9.58 0.94
N LYS A 145 7.04 10.47 1.73
CA LYS A 145 5.81 11.17 1.33
C LYS A 145 6.04 12.08 0.14
N GLU A 146 7.17 12.79 0.09
CA GLU A 146 7.53 13.62 -1.06
C GLU A 146 7.69 12.78 -2.33
N GLN A 147 8.28 11.58 -2.23
CA GLN A 147 8.37 10.62 -3.34
C GLN A 147 7.02 10.04 -3.81
N GLU A 148 5.97 10.17 -3.00
CA GLU A 148 4.60 9.75 -3.35
C GLU A 148 3.82 10.82 -4.11
N SER A 149 4.39 12.02 -4.26
CA SER A 149 3.78 13.15 -4.97
C SER A 149 3.59 12.88 -6.47
N LEU A 150 2.48 13.38 -7.00
CA LEU A 150 2.12 13.32 -8.41
C LEU A 150 2.29 14.72 -9.02
N ARG A 151 3.24 14.89 -9.93
CA ARG A 151 3.43 16.14 -10.67
C ARG A 151 2.42 16.21 -11.80
N VAL A 152 1.63 17.27 -11.80
CA VAL A 152 0.61 17.54 -12.80
C VAL A 152 0.95 18.81 -13.56
N LYS A 153 0.97 18.72 -14.89
CA LYS A 153 1.30 19.83 -15.79
C LYS A 153 0.18 20.86 -15.94
N GLN A 154 -1.05 20.45 -15.67
CA GLN A 154 -2.22 21.30 -15.79
C GLN A 154 -2.40 22.16 -14.53
N PRO A 155 -2.71 23.46 -14.64
CA PRO A 155 -2.99 24.30 -13.47
C PRO A 155 -4.18 23.79 -12.65
N GLU A 156 -4.09 23.83 -11.33
CA GLU A 156 -5.14 23.33 -10.41
C GLU A 156 -6.55 23.85 -10.74
N LYS A 157 -6.65 25.13 -11.06
CA LYS A 157 -7.92 25.82 -11.37
C LYS A 157 -8.62 25.32 -12.64
N GLU A 158 -7.90 24.61 -13.50
CA GLU A 158 -8.43 24.06 -14.75
C GLU A 158 -8.85 22.60 -14.60
N ILE A 159 -8.63 21.99 -13.44
CA ILE A 159 -9.02 20.62 -13.14
C ILE A 159 -10.38 20.62 -12.46
N GLU A 160 -11.29 19.81 -12.98
CA GLU A 160 -12.62 19.61 -12.41
C GLU A 160 -12.56 18.66 -11.21
N TRP A 161 -12.43 19.23 -10.01
CA TRP A 161 -12.39 18.49 -8.74
C TRP A 161 -13.79 18.13 -8.22
N VAL A 162 -14.53 17.34 -8.99
CA VAL A 162 -15.88 16.90 -8.59
C VAL A 162 -16.05 15.40 -8.80
N VAL A 163 -16.73 14.77 -7.85
CA VAL A 163 -17.31 13.44 -8.04
C VAL A 163 -18.64 13.60 -8.74
N ALA A 164 -18.90 12.80 -9.79
CA ALA A 164 -20.18 12.88 -10.49
C ALA A 164 -21.34 12.72 -9.51
N PRO A 165 -22.35 13.62 -9.56
CA PRO A 165 -23.52 13.49 -8.71
C PRO A 165 -24.23 12.18 -9.07
N VAL A 166 -24.45 11.34 -8.06
CA VAL A 166 -25.32 10.18 -8.24
C VAL A 166 -26.75 10.70 -8.12
N PHE A 167 -27.52 10.64 -9.22
CA PHE A 167 -28.91 11.13 -9.25
C PHE A 167 -29.77 10.49 -8.16
N GLU A 168 -29.45 9.26 -7.76
CA GLU A 168 -29.98 8.60 -6.57
C GLU A 168 -28.83 7.92 -5.82
N GLU A 169 -28.56 8.33 -4.58
CA GLU A 169 -27.62 7.58 -3.75
C GLU A 169 -28.12 6.14 -3.62
N PRO A 170 -27.29 5.14 -3.96
CA PRO A 170 -27.71 3.76 -3.89
C PRO A 170 -28.08 3.43 -2.44
N GLN A 171 -29.30 2.93 -2.24
CA GLN A 171 -29.78 2.51 -0.92
C GLN A 171 -28.76 1.57 -0.27
N MET A 172 -28.58 1.72 1.05
CA MET A 172 -27.66 0.87 1.79
C MET A 172 -28.00 -0.60 1.52
N PRO A 173 -27.04 -1.39 0.98
CA PRO A 173 -27.31 -2.77 0.64
C PRO A 173 -27.60 -3.60 1.90
N ALA A 174 -28.34 -4.69 1.74
CA ALA A 174 -28.60 -5.62 2.83
C ALA A 174 -27.26 -6.15 3.39
N GLY A 175 -27.01 -5.91 4.68
CA GLY A 175 -25.76 -6.27 5.36
C GLY A 175 -24.61 -5.26 5.21
N GLY A 176 -24.88 -4.08 4.63
CA GLY A 176 -23.94 -2.95 4.61
C GLY A 176 -22.92 -3.00 3.46
N TRP A 177 -22.24 -1.87 3.27
CA TRP A 177 -21.30 -1.67 2.16
C TRP A 177 -20.11 -2.62 2.18
N ARG A 178 -19.58 -2.92 3.37
CA ARG A 178 -18.46 -3.86 3.50
C ARG A 178 -18.84 -5.25 2.97
N ARG A 179 -20.01 -5.77 3.35
CA ARG A 179 -20.49 -7.07 2.87
C ARG A 179 -20.68 -7.07 1.36
N LYS A 180 -21.25 -6.00 0.79
CA LYS A 180 -21.38 -5.85 -0.66
C LYS A 180 -20.00 -5.90 -1.35
N ARG A 181 -19.03 -5.13 -0.83
CA ARG A 181 -17.65 -5.13 -1.37
C ARG A 181 -16.97 -6.49 -1.26
N GLN A 182 -17.16 -7.21 -0.16
CA GLN A 182 -16.67 -8.58 -0.01
C GLN A 182 -17.27 -9.52 -1.06
N MET A 183 -18.58 -9.44 -1.30
CA MET A 183 -19.25 -10.26 -2.32
C MET A 183 -18.78 -9.93 -3.73
N GLU A 184 -18.74 -8.65 -4.10
CA GLU A 184 -18.32 -8.20 -5.44
C GLU A 184 -16.85 -8.50 -5.71
N GLY A 185 -15.98 -8.23 -4.74
CA GLY A 185 -14.55 -8.53 -4.83
C GLY A 185 -14.26 -10.03 -4.94
N ALA A 186 -15.03 -10.89 -4.26
CA ALA A 186 -14.82 -12.34 -4.29
C ALA A 186 -15.22 -12.99 -5.63
N VAL A 187 -16.16 -12.39 -6.38
CA VAL A 187 -16.63 -12.94 -7.68
C VAL A 187 -15.88 -12.37 -8.88
N ASN A 188 -14.82 -11.57 -8.66
CA ASN A 188 -14.00 -10.92 -9.69
C ASN A 188 -14.79 -10.07 -10.70
N ARG A 189 -15.99 -9.60 -10.33
CA ARG A 189 -16.83 -8.80 -11.23
C ARG A 189 -16.37 -7.35 -11.25
N VAL A 190 -16.29 -6.76 -12.43
CA VAL A 190 -16.01 -5.33 -12.62
C VAL A 190 -17.25 -4.59 -13.17
N PRO A 191 -17.37 -3.27 -12.94
CA PRO A 191 -18.42 -2.45 -13.53
C PRO A 191 -18.40 -2.46 -15.06
N LYS A 192 -19.51 -2.01 -15.66
CA LYS A 192 -19.58 -1.79 -17.11
C LYS A 192 -18.49 -0.79 -17.53
N ASP A 193 -17.89 -1.04 -18.69
CA ASP A 193 -16.87 -0.18 -19.31
C ASP A 193 -15.59 -0.01 -18.47
N PHE A 194 -15.39 -0.83 -17.42
CA PHE A 194 -14.22 -0.77 -16.54
C PHE A 194 -12.89 -0.81 -17.30
N TYR A 195 -12.68 -1.82 -18.15
CA TYR A 195 -11.40 -1.93 -18.89
C TYR A 195 -11.19 -0.75 -19.86
N PRO A 196 -12.15 -0.37 -20.73
CA PRO A 196 -12.02 0.85 -21.53
C PRO A 196 -11.72 2.11 -20.72
N ASN A 197 -12.30 2.25 -19.52
CA ASN A 197 -12.07 3.39 -18.64
C ASN A 197 -10.64 3.40 -18.07
N VAL A 198 -10.15 2.26 -17.58
CA VAL A 198 -8.76 2.12 -17.08
C VAL A 198 -7.76 2.33 -18.21
N TRP A 199 -8.06 1.84 -19.41
CA TRP A 199 -7.27 2.12 -20.60
C TRP A 199 -7.19 3.62 -20.90
N GLY A 200 -8.33 4.31 -20.85
CA GLY A 200 -8.41 5.76 -21.03
C GLY A 200 -7.54 6.49 -20.02
N LEU A 201 -7.57 6.09 -18.75
CA LEU A 201 -6.74 6.65 -17.67
C LEU A 201 -5.24 6.57 -17.97
N LEU A 202 -4.75 5.47 -18.57
CA LEU A 202 -3.33 5.32 -18.92
C LEU A 202 -2.82 6.42 -19.87
N ARG A 203 -3.70 7.07 -20.63
CA ARG A 203 -3.33 8.21 -21.50
C ARG A 203 -2.96 9.49 -20.74
N HIS A 204 -3.20 9.52 -19.43
CA HIS A 204 -3.03 10.70 -18.58
C HIS A 204 -1.92 10.53 -17.54
N CYS A 205 -1.27 9.37 -17.46
CA CYS A 205 -0.21 9.11 -16.48
C CYS A 205 0.90 8.26 -17.07
N LYS A 206 2.08 8.26 -16.45
CA LYS A 206 3.19 7.37 -16.82
C LYS A 206 2.82 5.89 -16.73
N GLY A 207 1.91 5.54 -15.82
CA GLY A 207 1.44 4.18 -15.63
C GLY A 207 0.70 4.00 -14.31
N LEU A 208 0.27 2.77 -14.06
CA LEU A 208 -0.40 2.36 -12.82
C LEU A 208 0.44 1.33 -12.09
N ILE A 209 0.39 1.35 -10.76
CA ILE A 209 0.90 0.27 -9.91
C ILE A 209 -0.25 -0.26 -9.06
N ILE A 210 -0.62 -1.52 -9.31
CA ILE A 210 -1.70 -2.21 -8.58
C ILE A 210 -1.05 -3.29 -7.72
N GLY A 211 -1.02 -3.07 -6.40
CA GLY A 211 -0.31 -3.92 -5.46
C GLY A 211 1.06 -3.35 -5.07
N ASP A 212 2.04 -4.23 -4.83
CA ASP A 212 3.36 -3.83 -4.29
C ASP A 212 4.18 -3.01 -5.27
N LYS A 213 4.57 -1.80 -4.84
CA LYS A 213 5.35 -0.85 -5.63
C LYS A 213 6.80 -1.28 -5.82
N LEU A 214 7.30 -2.15 -4.94
CA LEU A 214 8.63 -2.78 -5.07
C LEU A 214 8.61 -3.97 -6.03
N GLU A 215 7.44 -4.55 -6.32
CA GLU A 215 7.28 -5.64 -7.27
C GLU A 215 7.09 -5.10 -8.69
N ARG A 216 8.08 -5.33 -9.56
CA ARG A 216 8.05 -4.85 -10.95
C ARG A 216 6.86 -5.38 -11.73
N ARG A 217 6.43 -6.61 -11.44
CA ARG A 217 5.30 -7.29 -12.10
C ARG A 217 3.93 -6.69 -11.74
N ASN A 218 3.88 -5.70 -10.85
CA ASN A 218 2.66 -4.97 -10.49
C ASN A 218 2.50 -3.65 -11.23
N ARG A 219 3.44 -3.33 -12.14
CA ARG A 219 3.47 -2.09 -12.91
C ARG A 219 2.81 -2.27 -14.27
N LEU A 220 2.07 -1.25 -14.68
CA LEU A 220 1.50 -1.09 -16.00
C LEU A 220 2.10 0.18 -16.61
N ASP A 221 3.03 0.02 -17.54
CA ASP A 221 3.65 1.14 -18.24
C ASP A 221 2.75 1.65 -19.36
N SER A 222 2.30 2.90 -19.27
CA SER A 222 1.34 3.47 -20.23
C SER A 222 1.87 3.43 -21.66
N ASP A 223 3.14 3.77 -21.89
CA ASP A 223 3.73 3.78 -23.24
C ASP A 223 3.72 2.39 -23.89
N VAL A 224 4.01 1.34 -23.13
CA VAL A 224 4.00 -0.05 -23.61
C VAL A 224 2.57 -0.48 -23.89
N ILE A 225 1.69 -0.29 -22.92
CA ILE A 225 0.29 -0.71 -23.03
C ILE A 225 -0.38 -0.02 -24.20
N LEU A 226 -0.34 1.32 -24.26
CA LEU A 226 -1.02 2.12 -25.27
C LEU A 226 -0.51 1.91 -26.71
N SER A 227 0.72 1.41 -26.88
CA SER A 227 1.28 1.13 -28.21
C SER A 227 0.99 -0.29 -28.70
N GLU A 228 0.75 -1.24 -27.80
CA GLU A 228 0.63 -2.66 -28.13
C GLU A 228 -0.80 -3.22 -28.09
N MET A 229 -1.74 -2.55 -27.41
CA MET A 229 -3.10 -3.09 -27.22
C MET A 229 -4.19 -2.04 -27.50
N THR A 230 -5.46 -2.45 -27.45
CA THR A 230 -6.61 -1.55 -27.57
C THR A 230 -7.58 -1.70 -26.39
N PRO A 231 -8.43 -0.68 -26.07
CA PRO A 231 -9.30 -0.71 -24.88
C PRO A 231 -10.32 -1.84 -24.85
N GLY A 232 -10.67 -2.41 -26.01
CA GLY A 232 -11.65 -3.50 -26.15
C GLY A 232 -11.02 -4.90 -26.21
N GLU A 233 -9.70 -5.00 -26.20
CA GLU A 233 -9.01 -6.28 -26.34
C GLU A 233 -8.96 -7.09 -25.05
N LYS A 234 -9.09 -8.41 -25.22
CA LYS A 234 -9.05 -9.37 -24.11
C LYS A 234 -7.70 -9.37 -23.37
N ASN A 235 -6.59 -9.12 -24.07
CA ASN A 235 -5.25 -9.16 -23.47
C ASN A 235 -5.07 -8.09 -22.40
N PHE A 236 -5.49 -6.84 -22.69
CA PHE A 236 -5.46 -5.77 -21.70
C PHE A 236 -6.34 -6.11 -20.49
N ALA A 237 -7.56 -6.59 -20.73
CA ALA A 237 -8.47 -6.99 -19.66
C ALA A 237 -7.86 -8.08 -18.75
N LEU A 238 -7.25 -9.12 -19.34
CA LEU A 238 -6.57 -10.18 -18.61
C LEU A 238 -5.38 -9.68 -17.80
N GLN A 239 -4.65 -8.67 -18.30
CA GLN A 239 -3.52 -8.09 -17.56
C GLN A 239 -3.97 -7.30 -16.34
N ILE A 240 -5.01 -6.46 -16.47
CA ILE A 240 -5.62 -5.78 -15.32
C ILE A 240 -6.19 -6.78 -14.31
N GLU A 241 -6.92 -7.78 -14.81
CA GLU A 241 -7.51 -8.83 -13.97
C GLU A 241 -6.43 -9.61 -13.21
N HIS A 242 -5.32 -9.97 -13.87
CA HIS A 242 -4.19 -10.64 -13.23
C HIS A 242 -3.63 -9.84 -12.05
N LEU A 243 -3.46 -8.52 -12.21
CA LEU A 243 -2.97 -7.67 -11.13
C LEU A 243 -3.95 -7.55 -9.96
N LEU A 244 -5.22 -7.32 -10.27
CA LEU A 244 -6.25 -7.26 -9.23
C LEU A 244 -6.38 -8.60 -8.49
N ASN A 245 -6.19 -9.74 -9.17
CA ASN A 245 -6.33 -11.08 -8.59
C ASN A 245 -5.24 -11.41 -7.56
N LYS A 246 -4.14 -10.64 -7.52
CA LYS A 246 -3.13 -10.74 -6.46
C LYS A 246 -3.60 -10.13 -5.13
N ILE A 247 -4.69 -9.36 -5.14
CA ILE A 247 -5.26 -8.77 -3.92
C ILE A 247 -6.04 -9.83 -3.16
N VAL A 248 -5.55 -10.20 -1.97
CA VAL A 248 -6.13 -11.25 -1.12
C VAL A 248 -7.46 -10.83 -0.48
N ALA A 249 -7.57 -9.58 -0.02
CA ALA A 249 -8.77 -9.09 0.67
C ALA A 249 -9.83 -8.62 -0.35
N PRO A 250 -11.01 -9.26 -0.42
CA PRO A 250 -12.01 -8.94 -1.45
C PRO A 250 -12.57 -7.52 -1.31
N GLU A 251 -12.76 -7.02 -0.08
CA GLU A 251 -13.16 -5.62 0.13
C GLU A 251 -12.11 -4.63 -0.36
N TYR A 252 -10.82 -4.93 -0.19
CA TYR A 252 -9.74 -4.07 -0.68
C TYR A 252 -9.65 -4.10 -2.21
N ARG A 253 -9.82 -5.28 -2.81
CA ARG A 253 -9.93 -5.43 -4.26
C ARG A 253 -11.05 -4.56 -4.81
N GLN A 254 -12.23 -4.59 -4.18
CA GLN A 254 -13.35 -3.77 -4.64
C GLN A 254 -13.08 -2.28 -4.50
N VAL A 255 -12.44 -1.83 -3.41
CA VAL A 255 -12.01 -0.43 -3.27
C VAL A 255 -11.02 -0.01 -4.36
N ASN A 256 -10.10 -0.89 -4.78
CA ASN A 256 -9.21 -0.60 -5.91
C ASN A 256 -9.98 -0.41 -7.22
N ILE A 257 -11.01 -1.22 -7.47
CA ILE A 257 -11.89 -1.08 -8.63
C ILE A 257 -12.65 0.25 -8.57
N GLU A 258 -13.21 0.60 -7.42
CA GLU A 258 -13.89 1.90 -7.20
C GLU A 258 -12.94 3.08 -7.42
N ALA A 259 -11.71 3.00 -6.91
CA ALA A 259 -10.69 4.04 -7.08
C ALA A 259 -10.25 4.21 -8.54
N LEU A 260 -10.04 3.10 -9.27
CA LEU A 260 -9.72 3.15 -10.70
C LEU A 260 -10.85 3.80 -11.51
N MET A 261 -12.11 3.47 -11.19
CA MET A 261 -13.25 4.09 -11.86
C MET A 261 -13.33 5.59 -11.60
N GLU A 262 -13.05 6.05 -10.38
CA GLU A 262 -13.03 7.49 -10.08
C GLU A 262 -11.86 8.20 -10.78
N LEU A 263 -10.64 7.63 -10.76
CA LEU A 263 -9.51 8.18 -11.50
C LEU A 263 -9.81 8.29 -13.00
N SER A 264 -10.42 7.27 -13.59
CA SER A 264 -10.86 7.30 -14.99
C SER A 264 -11.89 8.39 -15.24
N ALA A 265 -12.83 8.61 -14.32
CA ALA A 265 -13.83 9.66 -14.44
C ALA A 265 -13.21 11.06 -14.35
N ILE A 266 -12.24 11.27 -13.45
CA ILE A 266 -11.44 12.50 -13.37
C ILE A 266 -10.70 12.73 -14.69
N ALA A 267 -10.03 11.71 -15.24
CA ALA A 267 -9.31 11.82 -16.51
C ALA A 267 -10.25 12.17 -17.69
N GLN A 268 -11.45 11.59 -17.74
CA GLN A 268 -12.45 11.88 -18.78
C GLN A 268 -12.96 13.32 -18.73
N ARG A 269 -13.16 13.87 -17.53
CA ARG A 269 -13.56 15.28 -17.33
C ARG A 269 -12.43 16.26 -17.65
N ASN A 270 -11.18 15.79 -17.60
CA ASN A 270 -9.98 16.61 -17.78
C ASN A 270 -9.10 16.09 -18.93
N PRO A 271 -9.46 16.32 -20.21
CA PRO A 271 -8.72 15.81 -21.36
C PRO A 271 -7.24 16.24 -21.43
N ASN A 272 -6.91 17.38 -20.80
CA ASN A 272 -5.55 17.92 -20.76
C ASN A 272 -4.74 17.46 -19.54
N LEU A 273 -5.33 16.68 -18.63
CA LEU A 273 -4.66 16.19 -17.43
C LEU A 273 -3.47 15.31 -17.84
N GLN A 274 -2.29 15.61 -17.29
CA GLN A 274 -1.05 14.87 -17.53
C GLN A 274 -0.27 14.76 -16.23
N ILE A 275 -0.09 13.52 -15.76
CA ILE A 275 0.58 13.12 -14.54
C ILE A 275 1.93 12.49 -14.91
N GLU A 276 3.03 13.01 -14.39
CA GLU A 276 4.38 12.56 -14.80
C GLU A 276 4.82 11.24 -14.14
N GLU A 277 4.15 10.84 -13.06
CA GLU A 277 4.48 9.66 -12.25
C GLU A 277 3.53 8.48 -12.49
N TYR A 278 3.93 7.32 -11.95
CA TYR A 278 3.01 6.21 -11.79
C TYR A 278 2.02 6.53 -10.67
N ILE A 279 0.74 6.26 -10.90
CA ILE A 279 -0.25 6.29 -9.83
C ILE A 279 -0.17 4.96 -9.08
N VAL A 280 0.27 5.00 -7.82
CA VAL A 280 0.33 3.83 -6.93
C VAL A 280 -0.98 3.71 -6.17
N LEU A 281 -1.80 2.72 -6.54
CA LEU A 281 -3.15 2.54 -5.98
C LEU A 281 -3.11 2.36 -4.45
N ASP A 282 -2.14 1.63 -3.95
CA ASP A 282 -1.96 1.39 -2.51
C ASP A 282 -1.66 2.67 -1.72
N VAL A 283 -0.97 3.63 -2.34
CA VAL A 283 -0.68 4.95 -1.77
C VAL A 283 -1.94 5.80 -1.83
N LEU A 284 -2.56 5.90 -3.01
CA LEU A 284 -3.77 6.69 -3.23
C LEU A 284 -4.91 6.27 -2.29
N VAL A 285 -5.24 4.98 -2.26
CA VAL A 285 -6.29 4.45 -1.38
C VAL A 285 -5.89 4.59 0.09
N GLY A 286 -4.61 4.41 0.42
CA GLY A 286 -4.11 4.63 1.77
C GLY A 286 -4.32 6.06 2.28
N HIS A 287 -4.11 7.05 1.41
CA HIS A 287 -4.42 8.47 1.70
C HIS A 287 -5.91 8.74 1.75
N ALA A 288 -6.72 8.13 0.89
CA ALA A 288 -8.19 8.25 0.93
C ALA A 288 -8.76 7.76 2.28
N VAL A 289 -8.29 6.61 2.76
CA VAL A 289 -8.64 6.05 4.07
C VAL A 289 -8.21 7.01 5.19
N ARG A 290 -6.99 7.55 5.11
CA ARG A 290 -6.45 8.49 6.09
C ARG A 290 -7.27 9.76 6.18
N LEU A 291 -7.55 10.40 5.04
CA LEU A 291 -8.31 11.64 4.97
C LEU A 291 -9.75 11.44 5.49
N ASN A 292 -10.41 10.33 5.13
CA ASN A 292 -11.73 9.99 5.68
C ASN A 292 -11.70 9.81 7.20
N TRP A 293 -10.67 9.15 7.74
CA TRP A 293 -10.56 8.96 9.18
C TRP A 293 -10.30 10.28 9.91
N GLN A 294 -9.34 11.07 9.43
CA GLN A 294 -8.99 12.36 10.03
C GLN A 294 -10.14 13.38 9.95
N GLY A 295 -10.94 13.34 8.88
CA GLY A 295 -12.16 14.17 8.78
C GLY A 295 -13.23 13.80 9.82
N LYS A 296 -13.33 12.52 10.20
CA LYS A 296 -14.27 12.04 11.23
C LYS A 296 -13.72 12.13 12.66
N HIS A 297 -12.40 12.13 12.82
CA HIS A 297 -11.68 12.11 14.10
C HIS A 297 -10.55 13.16 14.11
N PRO A 298 -10.86 14.46 13.95
CA PRO A 298 -9.84 15.51 13.88
C PRO A 298 -8.96 15.58 15.14
N GLU A 299 -9.50 15.21 16.30
CA GLU A 299 -8.82 15.16 17.59
C GLU A 299 -7.77 14.04 17.72
N ARG A 300 -7.75 13.09 16.78
CA ARG A 300 -6.78 11.98 16.72
C ARG A 300 -5.91 12.01 15.46
N ALA A 301 -5.86 13.14 14.75
CA ALA A 301 -5.19 13.23 13.46
C ALA A 301 -3.66 12.93 13.52
N ASP A 302 -3.02 13.27 14.65
CA ASP A 302 -1.62 12.99 14.98
C ASP A 302 -1.36 11.51 15.33
N LYS A 303 -2.42 10.76 15.69
CA LYS A 303 -2.39 9.36 16.11
C LYS A 303 -2.94 8.39 15.07
N TYR A 304 -3.04 8.81 13.81
CA TYR A 304 -3.55 7.96 12.72
C TYR A 304 -2.89 6.58 12.67
N ASP A 305 -1.61 6.50 13.02
CA ASP A 305 -0.89 5.23 12.96
C ASP A 305 -1.39 4.18 13.96
N GLU A 306 -1.96 4.62 15.08
CA GLU A 306 -2.64 3.79 16.09
C GLU A 306 -4.00 3.32 15.57
N ASP A 307 -4.69 4.19 14.84
CA ASP A 307 -6.07 3.97 14.40
C ASP A 307 -6.17 3.29 13.03
N LYS A 308 -5.04 3.08 12.33
CA LYS A 308 -5.02 2.64 10.92
C LYS A 308 -5.90 1.42 10.64
N ALA A 309 -5.89 0.41 11.52
CA ALA A 309 -6.73 -0.78 11.34
C ALA A 309 -8.23 -0.44 11.39
N ALA A 310 -8.64 0.34 12.39
CA ALA A 310 -10.02 0.84 12.51
C ALA A 310 -10.39 1.79 11.35
N ALA A 311 -9.44 2.59 10.85
CA ALA A 311 -9.62 3.45 9.69
C ALA A 311 -9.98 2.64 8.43
N TRP A 312 -9.27 1.54 8.16
CA TRP A 312 -9.61 0.64 7.07
C TRP A 312 -11.00 0.00 7.26
N GLN A 313 -11.30 -0.50 8.46
CA GLN A 313 -12.62 -1.07 8.75
C GLN A 313 -13.75 -0.04 8.55
N GLY A 314 -13.54 1.20 9.01
CA GLY A 314 -14.48 2.29 8.81
C GLY A 314 -14.65 2.64 7.33
N PHE A 315 -13.55 2.67 6.56
CA PHE A 315 -13.59 2.97 5.13
C PHE A 315 -14.30 1.89 4.33
N TYR A 316 -14.12 0.60 4.66
CA TYR A 316 -14.85 -0.48 3.98
C TYR A 316 -16.37 -0.40 4.17
N ASN A 317 -16.85 0.29 5.22
CA ASN A 317 -18.26 0.51 5.47
C ASN A 317 -18.84 1.77 4.78
N THR A 318 -18.03 2.56 4.08
CA THR A 318 -18.53 3.74 3.37
C THR A 318 -19.26 3.38 2.08
N SER A 319 -20.14 4.27 1.62
CA SER A 319 -20.74 4.15 0.29
C SER A 319 -19.69 4.35 -0.81
N PRO A 320 -19.97 3.90 -2.06
CA PRO A 320 -19.11 4.17 -3.21
C PRO A 320 -18.92 5.67 -3.46
N TYR A 321 -19.94 6.50 -3.19
CA TYR A 321 -19.83 7.96 -3.32
C TYR A 321 -18.82 8.55 -2.33
N VAL A 322 -18.88 8.13 -1.06
CA VAL A 322 -17.91 8.56 -0.05
C VAL A 322 -16.50 8.05 -0.38
N CYS A 323 -16.38 6.85 -0.94
CA CYS A 323 -15.11 6.31 -1.42
C CYS A 323 -14.54 7.16 -2.55
N ALA A 324 -15.33 7.43 -3.60
CA ALA A 324 -14.95 8.27 -4.72
C ALA A 324 -14.53 9.68 -4.25
N SER A 325 -15.27 10.27 -3.32
CA SER A 325 -14.95 11.60 -2.75
C SER A 325 -13.57 11.62 -2.10
N HIS A 326 -13.24 10.61 -1.28
CA HIS A 326 -11.93 10.57 -0.64
C HIS A 326 -10.80 10.09 -1.57
N VAL A 327 -11.12 9.36 -2.64
CA VAL A 327 -10.16 9.07 -3.72
C VAL A 327 -9.81 10.36 -4.46
N LEU A 328 -10.79 11.21 -4.76
CA LEU A 328 -10.58 12.54 -5.33
C LEU A 328 -9.74 13.42 -4.38
N ASP A 329 -10.08 13.47 -3.09
CA ASP A 329 -9.33 14.23 -2.09
C ASP A 329 -7.88 13.73 -1.97
N ALA A 330 -7.67 12.42 -1.99
CA ALA A 330 -6.34 11.82 -1.97
C ALA A 330 -5.54 12.12 -3.23
N PHE A 331 -6.18 12.06 -4.41
CA PHE A 331 -5.55 12.43 -5.67
C PHE A 331 -5.12 13.90 -5.65
N ARG A 332 -5.99 14.79 -5.18
CA ARG A 332 -5.68 16.22 -4.99
C ARG A 332 -4.55 16.44 -3.99
N PHE A 333 -4.59 15.76 -2.85
CA PHE A 333 -3.56 15.85 -1.80
C PHE A 333 -2.18 15.43 -2.30
N LEU A 334 -2.10 14.38 -3.13
CA LEU A 334 -0.85 13.90 -3.70
C LEU A 334 -0.36 14.79 -4.85
N THR A 335 -1.22 15.60 -5.45
CA THR A 335 -0.89 16.39 -6.63
C THR A 335 -0.06 17.63 -6.29
N HIS A 336 1.04 17.82 -7.00
CA HIS A 336 1.81 19.05 -7.05
C HIS A 336 1.73 19.64 -8.46
N PHE A 337 1.38 20.92 -8.54
CA PHE A 337 1.22 21.64 -9.81
C PHE A 337 2.54 22.27 -10.22
N GLY A 338 2.96 22.00 -11.45
CA GLY A 338 4.19 22.52 -12.07
C GLY A 338 4.01 23.85 -12.77
#